data_AF-A0A1H4DVT8-F1
#
_entry.id   AF-A0A1H4DVT8-F1
#
_cell.length_a   1.000
_cell.length_b   1.000
_cell.length_c   1.000
_cell.angle_alpha   90.00
_cell.angle_beta   90.00
_cell.angle_gamma   90.00
#
_symmetry.space_group_name_H-M   'P 1'
#
loop_
_entity.id
_entity.type
_entity.pdbx_description
1 polymer ?
#
loop_
_entity_poly.entity_id
_entity_poly.type
_entity_poly.pdbx_seq_one_letter_code
_entity_poly.pdbx_strand_id
1 'polypeptide(L)' 'MATNTPAPARALDFDKLPDSAYIDVRAVAGIHDISVPTTWRWSANGLLPPPEKLGPGTTRWNVGALRRHRAKVLEKDAA' A
#
# COMPACT_ATOMS: atom_id res chain seq x y z
N MET A 1 -11.03 27.69 10.59
CA MET A 1 -10.45 27.11 9.36
C MET A 1 -9.28 26.23 9.77
N ALA A 2 -9.51 24.95 10.06
CA ALA A 2 -8.40 24.04 10.33
C ALA A 2 -7.68 23.80 9.01
N THR A 3 -6.47 24.35 8.87
CA THR A 3 -5.60 24.03 7.75
C THR A 3 -5.14 22.60 7.93
N ASN A 4 -5.90 21.66 7.37
CA ASN A 4 -5.43 20.30 7.09
C ASN A 4 -4.34 20.44 6.03
N THR A 5 -3.15 20.86 6.47
CA THR A 5 -1.92 20.79 5.70
C THR A 5 -1.72 19.29 5.46
N PRO A 6 -1.87 18.77 4.23
CA PRO A 6 -1.39 17.43 3.98
C PRO A 6 0.12 17.54 4.18
N ALA A 7 0.62 17.09 5.34
CA ALA A 7 2.02 16.69 5.44
C ALA A 7 2.29 15.89 4.17
N PRO A 8 3.33 16.20 3.38
CA PRO A 8 3.59 15.47 2.15
C PRO A 8 3.56 14.01 2.55
N ALA A 9 2.54 13.28 2.09
CA ALA A 9 2.26 11.91 2.48
C ALA A 9 3.62 11.23 2.37
N ARG A 10 4.24 10.93 3.52
CA ARG A 10 5.69 10.72 3.64
C ARG A 10 6.05 9.88 2.43
N ALA A 11 6.73 10.48 1.45
CA ALA A 11 7.12 9.78 0.24
C ALA A 11 8.21 8.83 0.72
N LEU A 12 7.75 7.72 1.30
CA LEU A 12 8.59 6.61 1.66
C LEU A 12 9.11 6.18 0.30
N ASP A 13 10.42 6.30 0.11
CA ASP A 13 11.10 5.74 -1.04
C ASP A 13 10.78 4.24 -1.02
N PHE A 14 9.70 3.84 -1.68
CA PHE A 14 9.18 2.48 -1.61
C PHE A 14 10.25 1.49 -2.03
N ASP A 15 11.12 1.89 -2.97
CA ASP A 15 12.24 1.11 -3.47
C ASP A 15 13.37 0.94 -2.44
N LYS A 16 13.50 1.83 -1.46
CA LYS A 16 14.52 1.73 -0.39
C LYS A 16 14.06 0.94 0.82
N LEU A 17 12.77 0.61 0.92
CA LEU A 17 12.26 -0.18 2.03
C LEU A 17 12.68 -1.65 1.92
N PRO A 18 13.09 -2.30 3.01
CA PRO A 18 13.35 -3.74 3.01
C PRO A 18 12.04 -4.51 2.83
N ASP A 19 12.12 -5.73 2.29
CA ASP A 19 10.94 -6.58 2.08
C ASP A 19 10.21 -6.95 3.38
N SER A 20 10.89 -6.90 4.52
CA SER A 20 10.33 -7.13 5.86
C SER A 20 9.55 -5.93 6.42
N ALA A 21 9.61 -4.76 5.77
CA ALA A 21 8.94 -3.56 6.26
C ALA A 21 7.41 -3.65 6.09
N TYR A 22 6.71 -3.07 7.07
CA TYR A 22 5.26 -2.92 7.07
C TYR A 22 4.89 -1.46 6.90
N ILE A 23 3.97 -1.19 5.98
CA ILE A 23 3.48 0.15 5.67
C ILE A 23 1.98 0.28 5.92
N ASP A 24 1.53 1.50 6.21
CA ASP A 24 0.13 1.81 6.43
C ASP A 24 -0.63 2.09 5.12
N VAL A 25 -1.96 2.14 5.22
CA VAL A 25 -2.84 2.33 4.06
C VAL A 25 -2.60 3.66 3.33
N ARG A 26 -2.14 4.72 4.01
CA ARG A 26 -1.85 6.02 3.38
C ARG A 26 -0.59 5.94 2.54
N ALA A 27 0.41 5.18 2.99
CA ALA A 27 1.60 4.91 2.19
C ALA A 27 1.25 4.08 0.95
N VAL A 28 0.45 3.01 1.09
CA VAL A 28 -0.04 2.21 -0.06
C VAL A 28 -0.81 3.08 -1.04
N ALA A 29 -1.73 3.91 -0.54
CA ALA A 29 -2.49 4.86 -1.34
C ALA A 29 -1.59 5.82 -2.12
N GLY A 30 -0.55 6.37 -1.48
CA GLY A 30 0.42 7.25 -2.12
C GLY A 30 1.29 6.56 -3.17
N ILE A 31 1.70 5.30 -2.95
CA ILE A 31 2.49 4.52 -3.93
C ILE A 31 1.69 4.27 -5.22
N HIS A 32 0.39 4.06 -5.10
CA HIS A 32 -0.50 3.78 -6.22
C HIS A 32 -1.20 5.02 -6.78
N ASP A 33 -0.94 6.22 -6.23
CA ASP A 33 -1.62 7.47 -6.57
C ASP A 33 -3.16 7.37 -6.52
N ILE A 34 -3.68 6.66 -5.52
CA ILE A 34 -5.13 6.44 -5.32
C ILE A 34 -5.57 6.94 -3.94
N SER A 35 -6.88 7.08 -3.77
CA SER A 35 -7.45 7.40 -2.46
C SER A 35 -7.41 6.20 -1.49
N VAL A 36 -7.32 6.47 -0.18
CA VAL A 36 -7.38 5.43 0.87
C VAL A 36 -8.62 4.53 0.76
N PRO A 37 -9.84 5.04 0.50
CA PRO A 37 -11.01 4.18 0.28
C PRO A 37 -10.85 3.24 -0.93
N THR A 38 -10.22 3.73 -2.00
CA THR A 38 -9.94 2.90 -3.19
C THR A 38 -8.93 1.81 -2.87
N THR A 39 -7.94 2.11 -2.03
CA THR A 39 -6.96 1.12 -1.55
C THR A 39 -7.65 -0.03 -0.80
N TRP A 40 -8.60 0.27 0.09
CA TRP A 40 -9.39 -0.76 0.77
C TRP A 40 -10.26 -1.57 -0.19
N ARG A 41 -10.89 -0.92 -1.17
CA ARG A 41 -11.69 -1.61 -2.19
C ARG A 41 -10.82 -2.55 -3.03
N TRP A 42 -9.63 -2.13 -3.43
CA TRP A 42 -8.67 -2.96 -4.14
C TRP A 42 -8.20 -4.14 -3.31
N SER A 43 -7.94 -3.90 -2.02
CA SER A 43 -7.60 -4.96 -1.07
C SER A 43 -8.74 -5.98 -0.91
N ALA A 44 -9.99 -5.54 -0.86
CA ALA A 44 -11.15 -6.43 -0.80
C ALA A 44 -11.36 -7.21 -2.11
N ASN A 45 -11.07 -6.58 -3.25
CA ASN A 45 -11.18 -7.18 -4.58
C ASN A 45 -9.99 -8.09 -4.96
N GLY A 46 -8.97 -8.21 -4.10
CA GLY A 46 -7.78 -9.02 -4.37
C GLY A 46 -6.80 -8.42 -5.40
N LEU A 47 -6.96 -7.13 -5.72
CA LEU A 47 -6.05 -6.35 -6.57
C LEU A 47 -4.79 -5.88 -5.81
N LEU A 48 -4.80 -6.01 -4.49
CA LEU A 48 -3.67 -5.79 -3.60
C LEU A 48 -3.48 -7.04 -2.74
N PRO A 49 -2.26 -7.30 -2.24
CA PRO A 49 -2.05 -8.40 -1.31
C PRO A 49 -2.91 -8.22 -0.06
N PRO A 50 -3.31 -9.33 0.58
CA PRO A 50 -4.13 -9.29 1.77
C PRO A 50 -3.38 -8.53 2.87
N PRO A 51 -4.08 -7.65 3.60
CA PRO A 51 -3.45 -6.89 4.65
C PRO A 51 -3.23 -7.77 5.88
N GLU A 52 -2.14 -7.52 6.59
CA GLU A 52 -1.78 -8.24 7.81
C GLU A 52 -2.21 -7.45 9.05
N LYS A 53 -2.85 -8.14 9.99
CA LYS A 53 -3.29 -7.56 11.26
C LYS A 53 -2.20 -7.74 12.30
N LEU A 54 -1.42 -6.68 12.55
CA LEU A 54 -0.34 -6.69 13.56
C LEU A 54 -0.87 -6.50 14.99
N GLY A 55 -2.11 -6.02 15.15
CA GLY A 55 -2.71 -5.80 16.46
C GLY A 55 -4.16 -5.31 16.42
N PRO A 56 -4.76 -4.96 17.57
CA PRO A 56 -6.09 -4.38 17.64
C PRO A 56 -6.15 -3.08 16.82
N GLY A 57 -7.02 -3.03 15.81
CA GLY A 57 -7.17 -1.86 14.94
C GLY A 57 -5.96 -1.52 14.04
N THR A 58 -4.92 -2.34 14.03
CA THR A 58 -3.69 -2.06 13.26
C THR A 58 -3.54 -3.06 12.12
N THR A 59 -3.87 -2.58 10.94
CA THR A 59 -3.77 -3.31 9.68
C THR A 59 -2.67 -2.68 8.83
N ARG A 60 -1.74 -3.50 8.33
CA ARG A 60 -0.55 -3.08 7.58
C ARG A 60 -0.30 -3.98 6.38
N TRP A 61 0.42 -3.45 5.39
CA TRP A 61 0.86 -4.22 4.23
C TRP A 61 2.36 -4.44 4.29
N ASN A 62 2.78 -5.67 4.01
CA ASN A 62 4.19 -5.99 3.85
C ASN A 62 4.68 -5.52 2.48
N VAL A 63 5.82 -4.82 2.46
CA VAL A 63 6.44 -4.28 1.23
C VAL A 63 6.83 -5.38 0.26
N GLY A 64 7.44 -6.48 0.75
CA GLY A 64 7.80 -7.61 -0.10
C GLY A 64 6.59 -8.27 -0.76
N ALA A 65 5.46 -8.37 -0.04
CA ALA A 65 4.21 -8.88 -0.60
C ALA A 65 3.65 -7.96 -1.70
N LEU A 66 3.70 -6.63 -1.50
CA LEU A 66 3.30 -5.65 -2.50
C LEU A 66 4.15 -5.74 -3.77
N ARG A 67 5.47 -5.83 -3.63
CA ARG A 67 6.40 -6.00 -4.77
C ARG A 67 6.10 -7.27 -5.55
N ARG A 68 5.97 -8.41 -4.86
CA ARG A 68 5.65 -9.70 -5.50
C ARG A 68 4.29 -9.65 -6.22
N HIS A 69 3.30 -8.98 -5.65
CA HIS A 69 1.99 -8.84 -6.28
C HIS A 69 2.07 -7.96 -7.54
N ARG A 70 2.77 -6.82 -7.46
CA ARG A 70 2.97 -5.93 -8.62
C ARG A 70 3.70 -6.64 -9.77
N ALA A 71 4.74 -7.41 -9.46
CA ALA A 71 5.43 -8.23 -10.46
C ALA A 71 4.47 -9.21 -11.13
N LYS A 72 3.66 -9.95 -10.36
CA LYS A 72 2.67 -10.89 -10.91
C LYS A 72 1.63 -10.23 -11.81
N VAL A 73 1.16 -9.03 -11.45
CA VAL A 73 0.20 -8.28 -12.27
C VAL A 73 0.84 -7.86 -13.59
N LEU A 74 2.07 -7.33 -13.54
CA LEU A 74 2.81 -6.94 -14.75
C LEU A 74 3.04 -8.13 -15.69
N GLU A 75 3.45 -9.28 -15.18
CA GLU A 75 3.62 -10.51 -15.98
C GLU A 75 2.30 -10.97 -16.61
N LYS A 76 1.18 -10.76 -15.91
CA LYS A 76 -0.15 -11.13 -16.40
C LYS A 76 -0.66 -10.18 -17.50
N ASP A 77 -0.32 -8.90 -17.43
CA ASP A 77 -0.69 -7.90 -18.44
C ASP A 77 0.23 -7.96 -19.67
N ALA A 78 1.42 -8.56 -19.54
CA ALA A 78 2.40 -8.75 -20.61
C ALA A 78 2.21 -10.05 -21.42
N ALA A 79 1.32 -10.94 -20.98
CA ALA A 79 1.00 -12.24 -21.61
C ALA A 79 -0.34 -12.19 -22.34
#